data_AF-E2B733-F1
#
_entry.id   AF-E2B733-F1
#
_cell.length_a   1.000
_cell.length_b   1.000
_cell.length_c   1.000
_cell.angle_alpha   90.00
_cell.angle_beta   90.00
_cell.angle_gamma   90.00
#
_symmetry.space_group_name_H-M   'P 1'
#
loop_
_entity.id
_entity.type
_entity.pdbx_description
1 polymer ?
#
loop_
_entity_poly.entity_id
_entity_poly.type
_entity_poly.pdbx_seq_one_letter_code
_entity_poly.pdbx_strand_id
1 'polypeptide(L)'
;MSLLRQLSLLVGCLNWLILCTGSTLVHEKTTEAAEQVVPRVLSRPKRYLIFPQGSNFQLVYCLTIGAYGRDGDLVLGLTAALAWELPNQVNSKISNLLHRRSRAVVYPKMEAFLQSLPKDGSRFERSEDRAYDHAYETSGDCERLYPTCRYSIYDVDF
;
A
#
# COMPACT_ATOMS: atom_id res chain seq x y z
N MET A 1 20.39 38.16 41.43
CA MET A 1 19.22 38.26 40.52
C MET A 1 19.56 38.70 39.08
N SER A 2 20.75 39.24 38.78
CA SER A 2 21.14 39.63 37.40
C SER A 2 21.55 38.44 36.49
N LEU A 3 22.34 37.50 37.03
CA LEU A 3 22.85 36.33 36.28
C LEU A 3 21.76 35.35 35.81
N LEU A 4 20.70 35.15 36.61
CA LEU A 4 19.61 34.24 36.26
C LEU A 4 18.77 34.78 35.09
N ARG A 5 18.63 36.10 34.98
CA ARG A 5 17.97 36.78 33.84
C ARG A 5 18.82 36.68 32.57
N GLN A 6 20.14 36.83 32.68
CA GLN A 6 21.06 36.66 31.54
C GLN A 6 21.06 35.22 31.02
N LEU A 7 21.06 34.22 31.91
CA LEU A 7 20.96 32.81 31.53
C LEU A 7 19.62 32.49 30.85
N SER A 8 18.50 33.03 31.35
CA SER A 8 17.19 32.85 30.71
C SER A 8 17.11 33.46 29.30
N LEU A 9 17.75 34.62 29.07
CA LEU A 9 17.81 35.26 27.77
C LEU A 9 18.69 34.45 26.79
N LEU A 10 19.83 33.94 27.26
CA LEU A 10 20.72 33.10 26.44
C LEU A 10 20.06 31.78 26.04
N VAL A 11 19.35 31.12 26.96
CA VAL A 11 18.59 29.89 26.66
C VAL A 11 17.45 30.17 25.68
N GLY A 12 16.75 31.31 25.84
CA GLY A 12 15.73 31.75 24.88
C GLY A 12 16.30 32.00 23.48
N CYS A 13 17.45 32.69 23.38
CA CYS A 13 18.13 32.95 22.11
C CYS A 13 18.62 31.66 21.43
N LEU A 14 19.19 30.71 22.20
CA LEU A 14 19.61 29.42 21.67
C LEU A 14 18.43 28.60 21.14
N ASN A 15 17.30 28.59 21.86
CA ASN A 15 16.10 27.87 21.42
C ASN A 15 15.47 28.52 20.17
N TRP A 16 15.52 29.86 20.08
CA TRP A 16 15.07 30.60 18.88
C TRP A 16 15.98 30.33 17.67
N LEU A 17 17.30 30.27 17.86
CA LEU A 17 18.26 29.91 16.82
C LEU A 17 18.06 28.47 16.32
N ILE A 18 17.69 27.55 17.22
CA ILE A 18 17.33 26.17 16.86
C ILE A 18 16.01 26.14 16.05
N LEU A 19 15.00 26.95 16.41
CA LEU A 19 13.77 27.08 15.60
C LEU A 19 14.04 27.69 14.21
N CYS A 20 14.91 28.71 14.13
CA CYS A 20 15.23 29.38 12.87
C CYS A 20 16.03 28.50 11.91
N THR A 21 16.99 27.71 12.42
CA THR A 21 17.74 26.74 11.59
C THR A 21 16.89 25.54 11.18
N GLY A 22 15.91 25.14 12.00
CA GLY A 22 14.90 24.15 11.61
C GLY A 22 13.98 24.62 10.48
N SER A 23 13.76 25.93 10.34
CA SER A 23 12.91 26.51 9.30
C SER A 23 13.60 26.63 7.94
N THR A 24 14.92 26.85 7.93
CA THR A 24 15.69 27.01 6.68
C THR A 24 16.09 25.69 6.04
N LEU A 25 16.20 24.59 6.79
CA LEU A 25 16.44 23.24 6.24
C LEU A 25 15.21 22.62 5.55
N VAL A 26 14.00 23.16 5.76
CA VAL A 26 12.77 22.68 5.12
C VAL A 26 12.47 23.42 3.80
N HIS A 27 13.22 24.48 3.48
CA HIS A 27 12.99 25.27 2.26
C HIS A 27 14.12 25.14 1.22
N GLU A 28 14.65 23.93 1.03
CA GLU A 28 15.48 23.59 -0.13
C GLU A 28 15.17 22.17 -0.64
N LYS A 29 13.93 21.91 -1.05
CA LYS A 29 13.63 20.91 -2.11
C LYS A 29 12.21 21.00 -2.68
N THR A 30 11.80 22.19 -3.11
CA THR A 30 10.60 22.36 -3.94
C THR A 30 10.85 23.37 -5.05
N THR A 31 12.01 23.26 -5.70
CA THR A 31 12.21 23.79 -7.05
C THR A 31 11.98 22.65 -8.03
N GLU A 32 10.73 22.60 -8.51
CA GLU A 32 10.45 22.53 -9.95
C GLU A 32 11.38 21.64 -10.79
N ALA A 33 11.15 20.33 -10.71
CA ALA A 33 11.27 19.49 -11.89
C ALA A 33 9.86 19.11 -12.33
N ALA A 34 9.08 20.09 -12.76
CA ALA A 34 7.99 19.85 -13.71
C ALA A 34 8.64 19.47 -15.05
N GLU A 35 9.19 18.27 -15.10
CA GLU A 35 9.59 17.63 -16.35
C GLU A 35 8.32 17.55 -17.20
N GLN A 36 8.24 18.37 -18.24
CA GLN A 36 7.25 18.19 -19.29
C GLN A 36 7.59 16.91 -20.04
N VAL A 37 7.14 15.79 -19.48
CA VAL A 37 7.16 14.49 -20.12
C VAL A 37 6.14 14.56 -21.26
N VAL A 38 6.60 14.95 -22.44
CA VAL A 38 5.86 14.68 -23.68
C VAL A 38 5.60 13.18 -23.69
N PRO A 39 4.34 12.71 -23.63
CA PRO A 39 4.06 11.29 -23.53
C PRO A 39 4.54 10.64 -24.83
N ARG A 40 5.69 9.96 -24.76
CA ARG A 40 6.10 9.07 -25.84
C ARG A 40 5.00 8.03 -25.97
N VAL A 41 4.32 8.02 -27.11
CA VAL A 41 3.30 7.03 -27.44
C VAL A 41 4.02 5.69 -27.54
N LEU A 42 4.03 4.97 -26.42
CA LEU A 42 4.53 3.60 -26.35
C LEU A 42 3.57 2.73 -27.18
N SER A 43 4.11 1.78 -27.93
CA SER A 43 3.31 0.79 -28.68
C SER A 43 2.33 0.02 -27.79
N ARG A 44 2.63 -0.06 -26.48
CA ARG A 44 1.76 -0.60 -25.44
C ARG A 44 1.51 0.45 -24.35
N PRO A 45 0.25 0.89 -24.14
CA PRO A 45 -0.07 1.82 -23.07
C PRO A 45 0.17 1.15 -21.71
N LYS A 46 0.97 1.79 -20.86
CA LYS A 46 1.17 1.35 -19.47
C LYS A 46 -0.12 1.61 -18.70
N ARG A 47 -0.66 0.55 -18.09
CA ARG A 47 -1.84 0.63 -17.22
C ARG A 47 -1.36 0.79 -15.78
N TYR A 48 -2.06 1.61 -15.02
CA TYR A 48 -1.76 1.85 -13.62
C TYR A 48 -3.04 1.64 -12.81
N LEU A 49 -2.91 0.95 -11.68
CA LEU A 49 -3.98 0.83 -10.71
C LEU A 49 -3.83 1.98 -9.72
N ILE A 50 -4.84 2.82 -9.62
CA ILE A 50 -4.88 3.93 -8.66
C ILE A 50 -5.94 3.56 -7.62
N PHE A 51 -5.52 3.46 -6.37
CA PHE A 51 -6.43 3.20 -5.27
C PHE A 51 -7.09 4.49 -4.81
N PRO A 52 -8.41 4.51 -4.54
CA PRO A 52 -9.08 5.70 -4.05
C PRO A 52 -8.50 6.15 -2.71
N GLN A 53 -8.58 7.45 -2.44
CA GLN A 53 -8.12 8.02 -1.18
C GLN A 53 -8.87 7.39 0.00
N GLY A 54 -8.13 6.89 0.99
CA GLY A 54 -8.69 6.17 2.13
C GLY A 54 -8.66 4.65 2.01
N SER A 55 -8.16 4.09 0.90
CA SER A 55 -7.91 2.64 0.79
C SER A 55 -6.76 2.20 1.70
N ASN A 56 -6.95 1.10 2.43
CA ASN A 56 -5.97 0.51 3.35
C ASN A 56 -5.79 -0.99 3.05
N PHE A 57 -4.57 -1.49 3.21
CA PHE A 57 -4.27 -2.92 3.21
C PHE A 57 -3.99 -3.38 4.65
N GLN A 58 -4.85 -4.27 5.14
CA GLN A 58 -4.83 -4.74 6.51
C GLN A 58 -4.41 -6.21 6.57
N LEU A 59 -3.41 -6.51 7.38
CA LEU A 59 -2.95 -7.86 7.70
C LEU A 59 -3.16 -8.11 9.19
N VAL A 60 -4.04 -9.04 9.54
CA VAL A 60 -4.31 -9.44 10.93
C VAL A 60 -3.82 -10.87 11.14
N TYR A 61 -2.98 -11.05 12.15
CA TYR A 61 -2.45 -12.33 12.57
C TYR A 61 -2.89 -12.63 14.00
N CYS A 62 -3.62 -13.73 14.16
CA CYS A 62 -4.10 -14.22 15.45
C CYS A 62 -3.38 -15.52 15.79
N LEU A 63 -2.71 -15.55 16.94
CA LEU A 63 -2.05 -16.75 17.46
C LEU A 63 -2.61 -17.06 18.84
N THR A 64 -3.07 -18.29 19.04
CA THR A 64 -3.52 -18.79 20.34
C THR A 64 -2.51 -19.83 20.84
N ILE A 65 -1.86 -19.54 21.97
CA ILE A 65 -0.92 -20.46 22.62
C ILE A 65 -1.64 -21.05 23.83
N GLY A 66 -1.92 -22.35 23.79
CA GLY A 66 -2.44 -23.12 24.93
C GLY A 66 -1.29 -23.73 25.73
N ALA A 67 -1.20 -23.43 27.02
CA ALA A 67 -0.24 -24.08 27.90
C ALA A 67 -0.81 -25.44 28.37
N TYR A 68 -0.43 -26.54 27.71
CA TYR A 68 -0.79 -27.89 28.15
C TYR A 68 0.16 -28.33 29.27
N GLY A 69 -0.35 -28.50 30.49
CA GLY A 69 0.51 -28.97 31.59
C GLY A 69 -0.17 -29.44 32.87
N ARG A 70 -1.24 -28.79 33.35
CA ARG A 70 -1.97 -29.16 34.58
C ARG A 70 -3.34 -28.48 34.64
N ASP A 71 -4.24 -29.01 35.47
CA ASP A 71 -5.58 -28.47 35.72
C ASP A 71 -5.55 -26.97 36.05
N GLY A 72 -6.18 -26.18 35.18
CA GLY A 72 -6.06 -24.71 35.16
C GLY A 72 -5.38 -24.16 33.90
N ASP A 73 -5.61 -24.79 32.75
CA ASP A 73 -4.98 -24.45 31.47
C ASP A 73 -5.18 -22.96 31.11
N LEU A 74 -4.05 -22.23 31.04
CA LEU A 74 -3.98 -20.84 30.60
C LEU A 74 -3.94 -20.81 29.07
N VAL A 75 -4.93 -20.14 28.47
CA VAL A 75 -4.95 -19.84 27.04
C VAL A 75 -4.57 -18.38 26.84
N LEU A 76 -3.44 -18.15 26.16
CA LEU A 76 -2.98 -16.81 25.79
C LEU A 76 -3.26 -16.55 24.31
N GLY A 77 -4.08 -15.53 24.02
CA GLY A 77 -4.28 -15.01 22.67
C GLY A 77 -3.35 -13.84 22.38
N LEU A 78 -2.59 -13.93 21.29
CA LEU A 78 -1.78 -12.86 20.73
C LEU A 78 -2.42 -12.42 19.42
N THR A 79 -2.73 -11.12 19.30
CA THR A 79 -3.25 -10.54 18.06
C THR A 79 -2.30 -9.44 17.60
N ALA A 80 -1.80 -9.56 16.38
CA ALA A 80 -1.00 -8.54 15.71
C ALA A 80 -1.77 -8.04 14.49
N ALA A 81 -1.91 -6.73 14.35
CA ALA A 81 -2.56 -6.11 13.20
C ALA A 81 -1.63 -5.07 12.57
N LEU A 82 -1.46 -5.14 11.26
CA LEU A 82 -0.72 -4.19 10.44
C LEU A 82 -1.69 -3.56 9.44
N ALA A 83 -1.64 -2.25 9.30
CA ALA A 83 -2.46 -1.50 8.37
C ALA A 83 -1.54 -0.58 7.56
N TRP A 84 -1.52 -0.77 6.24
CA TRP A 84 -0.73 0.04 5.30
C TRP A 84 -1.66 0.90 4.45
N GLU A 85 -1.35 2.19 4.33
CA GLU A 85 -2.02 3.07 3.38
C GLU A 85 -1.57 2.74 1.96
N LEU A 86 -2.55 2.57 1.06
CA LEU A 86 -2.25 2.28 -0.33
C LEU A 86 -1.91 3.56 -1.09
N PRO A 87 -0.90 3.52 -1.98
CA PRO A 87 -0.48 4.70 -2.72
C PRO A 87 -1.59 5.14 -3.69
N ASN A 88 -2.10 6.35 -3.49
CA ASN A 88 -3.06 7.01 -4.38
C ASN A 88 -2.37 7.68 -5.59
N GLN A 89 -1.05 7.88 -5.55
CA GLN A 89 -0.32 8.54 -6.64
C GLN A 89 1.01 7.83 -6.91
N VAL A 90 1.35 7.71 -8.20
CA VAL A 90 2.62 7.12 -8.62
C VAL A 90 3.73 8.17 -8.47
N ASN A 91 4.56 8.04 -7.43
CA ASN A 91 5.71 8.90 -7.22
C ASN A 91 6.98 8.30 -7.85
N SER A 92 7.78 9.11 -8.54
CA SER A 92 9.08 8.69 -9.10
C SER A 92 10.02 8.10 -8.05
N LYS A 93 9.93 8.53 -6.79
CA LYS A 93 10.66 7.96 -5.65
C LYS A 93 10.35 6.47 -5.44
N ILE A 94 9.08 6.06 -5.52
CA ILE A 94 8.69 4.65 -5.36
C ILE A 94 9.31 3.83 -6.47
N SER A 95 9.22 4.30 -7.72
CA SER A 95 9.84 3.61 -8.84
C SER A 95 11.34 3.41 -8.60
N ASN A 96 12.07 4.41 -8.12
CA ASN A 96 13.52 4.33 -7.85
C ASN A 96 13.89 3.41 -6.67
N LEU A 97 13.00 3.24 -5.68
CA LEU A 97 13.23 2.35 -4.54
C LEU A 97 13.02 0.87 -4.87
N LEU A 98 12.32 0.54 -5.96
CA LEU A 98 12.17 -0.85 -6.38
C LEU A 98 13.50 -1.37 -6.95
N HIS A 99 14.15 -2.24 -6.18
CA HIS A 99 15.37 -2.92 -6.59
C HIS A 99 15.15 -3.81 -7.82
N ARG A 100 16.16 -3.96 -8.68
CA ARG A 100 16.07 -4.69 -9.96
C ARG A 100 15.46 -6.10 -9.81
N ARG A 101 15.81 -6.81 -8.74
CA ARG A 101 15.32 -8.18 -8.46
C ARG A 101 13.82 -8.22 -8.16
N SER A 102 13.29 -7.27 -7.38
CA SER A 102 11.85 -7.25 -7.08
C SER A 102 11.03 -6.84 -8.31
N ARG A 103 11.53 -5.92 -9.14
CA ARG A 103 10.85 -5.54 -10.40
C ARG A 103 10.66 -6.72 -11.35
N ALA A 104 11.68 -7.57 -11.50
CA ALA A 104 11.63 -8.71 -12.41
C ALA A 104 10.57 -9.76 -12.01
N VAL A 105 10.26 -9.89 -10.72
CA VAL A 105 9.26 -10.84 -10.22
C VAL A 105 7.86 -10.22 -10.16
N VAL A 106 7.78 -8.96 -9.71
CA VAL A 106 6.50 -8.31 -9.42
C VAL A 106 5.85 -7.77 -10.70
N TYR A 107 6.62 -7.16 -11.61
CA TYR A 107 6.03 -6.49 -12.77
C TYR A 107 5.34 -7.43 -13.76
N PRO A 108 5.89 -8.61 -14.11
CA PRO A 108 5.19 -9.54 -15.00
C PRO A 108 3.84 -9.99 -14.42
N LYS A 109 3.80 -10.28 -13.11
CA LYS A 109 2.55 -10.67 -12.43
C LYS A 109 1.52 -9.56 -12.39
N MET A 110 1.96 -8.34 -12.05
CA MET A 110 1.08 -7.17 -12.08
C MET A 110 0.59 -6.88 -13.49
N GLU A 111 1.43 -7.07 -14.51
CA GLU A 111 1.06 -6.85 -15.91
C GLU A 111 0.03 -7.86 -16.39
N ALA A 112 0.20 -9.15 -16.07
CA ALA A 112 -0.78 -10.19 -16.36
C ALA A 112 -2.12 -9.91 -15.68
N PHE A 113 -2.09 -9.50 -14.40
CA PHE A 113 -3.29 -9.10 -13.67
C PHE A 113 -3.98 -7.87 -14.29
N LEU A 114 -3.22 -6.81 -14.62
CA LEU A 114 -3.79 -5.63 -15.27
C LEU A 114 -4.29 -5.92 -16.70
N GLN A 115 -3.83 -6.98 -17.34
CA GLN A 115 -4.33 -7.45 -18.63
C GLN A 115 -5.64 -8.20 -18.52
N SER A 116 -5.89 -8.93 -17.44
CA SER A 116 -7.18 -9.61 -17.23
C SER A 116 -8.30 -8.64 -16.82
N LEU A 117 -7.94 -7.50 -16.23
CA LEU A 117 -8.93 -6.48 -15.87
C LEU A 117 -9.52 -5.74 -17.10
N PRO A 118 -10.83 -5.44 -17.09
CA PRO A 118 -11.48 -4.60 -18.09
C PRO A 118 -10.87 -3.20 -18.12
N LYS A 119 -10.59 -2.68 -19.32
CA LYS A 119 -9.97 -1.36 -19.48
C LYS A 119 -10.83 -0.21 -18.96
N ASP A 120 -12.15 -0.37 -19.05
CA ASP A 120 -13.12 0.67 -18.73
C ASP A 120 -13.70 0.50 -17.31
N GLY A 121 -13.20 -0.48 -16.53
CA GLY A 121 -13.83 -0.90 -15.26
C GLY A 121 -15.24 -1.48 -15.45
N SER A 122 -15.59 -1.83 -16.69
CA SER A 122 -16.84 -2.46 -17.09
C SER A 122 -16.80 -3.97 -16.81
N ARG A 123 -17.84 -4.71 -17.21
CA ARG A 123 -17.89 -6.17 -17.03
C ARG A 123 -16.75 -6.88 -17.79
N PHE A 124 -16.29 -8.00 -17.27
CA PHE A 124 -15.30 -8.85 -17.93
C PHE A 124 -15.74 -9.28 -19.34
N GLU A 125 -14.77 -9.41 -20.26
CA GLU A 125 -15.02 -9.92 -21.62
C GLU A 125 -15.25 -11.43 -21.62
N ARG A 126 -14.51 -12.16 -20.77
CA ARG A 126 -14.59 -13.61 -20.66
C ARG A 126 -15.89 -14.03 -19.97
N SER A 127 -16.61 -14.98 -20.57
CA SER A 127 -17.91 -15.46 -20.08
C SER A 127 -17.82 -16.07 -18.68
N GLU A 128 -16.73 -16.76 -18.36
CA GLU A 128 -16.48 -17.38 -17.05
C GLU A 128 -16.34 -16.33 -15.95
N ASP A 129 -15.57 -15.28 -16.18
CA ASP A 129 -15.37 -14.18 -15.23
C ASP A 129 -16.70 -13.41 -15.00
N ARG A 130 -17.49 -13.21 -16.06
CA ARG A 130 -18.83 -12.61 -15.96
C ARG A 130 -19.80 -13.47 -15.14
N ALA A 131 -19.75 -14.79 -15.29
CA ALA A 131 -20.61 -15.71 -14.55
C ALA A 131 -20.27 -15.69 -13.05
N TYR A 132 -18.98 -15.58 -12.73
CA TYR A 132 -18.50 -15.41 -11.36
C TYR A 132 -18.96 -14.06 -10.76
N ASP A 133 -18.76 -12.95 -11.47
CA ASP A 133 -19.23 -11.63 -11.04
C ASP A 133 -20.74 -11.61 -10.77
N HIS A 134 -21.53 -12.19 -11.70
CA HIS A 134 -22.98 -12.30 -11.53
C HIS A 134 -23.38 -13.18 -10.33
N ALA A 135 -22.62 -14.24 -10.05
CA ALA A 135 -22.88 -15.07 -8.87
C ALA A 135 -22.63 -14.31 -7.55
N TYR A 136 -21.76 -13.29 -7.57
CA TYR A 136 -21.43 -12.43 -6.43
C TYR A 136 -22.37 -11.22 -6.28
N GLU A 137 -23.17 -10.88 -7.31
CA GLU A 137 -24.22 -9.88 -7.21
C GLU A 137 -25.28 -10.31 -6.16
N THR A 138 -26.03 -9.36 -5.61
CA THR A 138 -26.91 -9.58 -4.44
C THR A 138 -28.03 -10.62 -4.68
N SER A 139 -28.29 -10.97 -5.93
CA SER A 139 -29.28 -11.97 -6.36
C SER A 139 -28.69 -13.35 -6.66
N GLY A 140 -27.37 -13.52 -6.58
CA GLY A 140 -26.67 -14.74 -6.96
C GLY A 140 -26.35 -15.68 -5.79
N ASP A 141 -26.32 -16.99 -6.06
CA ASP A 141 -25.91 -18.02 -5.11
C ASP A 141 -24.42 -18.37 -5.28
N CYS A 142 -23.52 -17.42 -4.98
CA CYS A 142 -22.06 -17.63 -5.10
C CYS A 142 -21.59 -18.88 -4.34
N GLU A 143 -22.11 -19.11 -3.13
CA GLU A 143 -21.67 -20.20 -2.25
C GLU A 143 -21.97 -21.60 -2.82
N ARG A 144 -23.09 -21.75 -3.55
CA ARG A 144 -23.45 -23.03 -4.20
C ARG A 144 -22.71 -23.23 -5.52
N LEU A 145 -22.52 -22.17 -6.30
CA LEU A 145 -21.90 -22.25 -7.63
C LEU A 145 -20.38 -22.37 -7.55
N TYR A 146 -19.76 -21.71 -6.56
CA TYR A 146 -18.32 -21.66 -6.36
C TYR A 146 -17.95 -21.91 -4.89
N PRO A 147 -18.15 -23.15 -4.38
CA PRO A 147 -17.87 -23.49 -2.99
C PRO A 147 -16.37 -23.49 -2.66
N THR A 148 -15.50 -23.55 -3.67
CA THR A 148 -14.05 -23.51 -3.51
C THR A 148 -13.39 -22.61 -4.55
N CYS A 149 -12.36 -21.88 -4.15
CA CYS A 149 -11.49 -21.17 -5.10
C CYS A 149 -10.73 -22.21 -5.92
N ARG A 150 -11.01 -22.28 -7.23
CA ARG A 150 -10.40 -23.28 -8.12
C ARG A 150 -8.90 -23.02 -8.38
N TYR A 151 -8.47 -21.77 -8.25
CA TYR A 151 -7.10 -21.33 -8.45
C TYR A 151 -6.72 -20.38 -7.32
N SER A 152 -5.65 -20.68 -6.57
CA SER A 152 -5.02 -19.64 -5.76
C SER A 152 -4.15 -18.79 -6.67
N ILE A 153 -4.00 -17.49 -6.35
CA ILE A 153 -3.08 -16.58 -7.06
C ILE A 153 -1.63 -17.11 -7.11
N TYR A 154 -1.30 -18.08 -6.24
CA TYR A 154 0.02 -18.70 -6.17
C TYR A 154 0.19 -19.88 -7.14
N ASP A 155 -0.91 -20.45 -7.64
CA ASP A 155 -0.92 -21.60 -8.57
C ASP A 155 -1.01 -21.19 -10.04
N VAL A 156 -1.03 -19.88 -10.32
CA VAL A 156 -1.08 -19.37 -11.69
C VAL A 156 0.34 -19.36 -12.25
N ASP A 157 0.62 -20.28 -13.17
CA ASP A 157 1.83 -20.23 -13.99
C ASP A 157 1.73 -19.02 -14.93
N PHE A 158 2.62 -18.04 -14.71
CA PHE A 158 2.75 -16.84 -15.54
C PHE A 158 3.84 -17.03 -16.60
#